data_AF-A0A1G6FFP4-F1
#
_entry.id   AF-A0A1G6FFP4-F1
#
_cell.length_a   1.000
_cell.length_b   1.000
_cell.length_c   1.000
_cell.angle_alpha   90.00
_cell.angle_beta   90.00
_cell.angle_gamma   90.00
#
_symmetry.space_group_name_H-M   'P 1'
#
loop_
_entity.id
_entity.type
_entity.pdbx_description
1 polymer ?
#
loop_
_entity_poly.entity_id
_entity_poly.type
_entity_poly.pdbx_seq_one_letter_code
_entity_poly.pdbx_strand_id
1 'polypeptide(L)'
;MDKTISSKLINSNNHVNTYIELYREYLSERTEKSYLKFQNIIECSDEIRINIEDINDDDKSLLDAMSNHYTDYLFELVRFITIENQCPEAFYQKLFDQIFCSGIINLSEREYGLLLMLLANNIKGLPYYQANSPVVVSDAKAEEIISEIRPFIRKAMYMADDRFEFTTQLSSQIIDILNQIDTREKKAVLLAILIGAIRNRAIGGTGIAEDDNS
;
A
#
# COMPACT_ATOMS: atom_id res chain seq x y z
N MET A 1 -18.52 -3.28 8.23
CA MET A 1 -17.98 -4.29 7.31
C MET A 1 -19.13 -5.09 6.73
N ASP A 2 -19.36 -5.00 5.42
CA ASP A 2 -20.44 -5.74 4.74
C ASP A 2 -19.98 -7.17 4.49
N LYS A 3 -20.47 -8.10 5.31
CA LYS A 3 -20.10 -9.53 5.25
C LYS A 3 -20.38 -10.15 3.87
N THR A 4 -21.30 -9.56 3.10
CA THR A 4 -21.66 -10.01 1.76
C THR A 4 -20.52 -9.82 0.78
N ILE A 5 -19.91 -8.62 0.75
CA ILE A 5 -18.79 -8.29 -0.16
C ILE A 5 -17.57 -9.15 0.16
N SER A 6 -17.16 -9.23 1.43
CA SER A 6 -16.02 -10.06 1.84
C SER A 6 -16.26 -11.54 1.53
N SER A 7 -17.48 -12.05 1.73
CA SER A 7 -17.79 -13.45 1.41
C SER A 7 -17.73 -13.77 -0.09
N LYS A 8 -18.14 -12.83 -0.97
CA LYS A 8 -18.04 -13.01 -2.43
C LYS A 8 -16.59 -13.03 -2.88
N LEU A 9 -15.79 -12.12 -2.32
CA LEU A 9 -14.37 -11.97 -2.58
C LEU A 9 -13.55 -13.21 -2.14
N ILE A 10 -13.79 -13.73 -0.93
CA ILE A 10 -13.05 -14.86 -0.34
C ILE A 10 -13.43 -16.20 -1.00
N ASN A 11 -14.71 -16.42 -1.31
CA ASN A 11 -15.18 -17.72 -1.83
C ASN A 11 -15.17 -17.81 -3.37
N SER A 12 -14.60 -16.81 -4.03
CA SER A 12 -14.60 -16.72 -5.48
C SER A 12 -13.52 -17.61 -6.10
N ASN A 13 -13.92 -18.53 -6.98
CA ASN A 13 -13.00 -19.28 -7.84
C ASN A 13 -12.54 -18.50 -9.08
N ASN A 14 -13.16 -17.34 -9.37
CA ASN A 14 -12.78 -16.46 -10.47
C ASN A 14 -12.86 -14.99 -10.02
N HIS A 15 -11.73 -14.46 -9.58
CA HIS A 15 -11.68 -13.13 -9.00
C HIS A 15 -12.02 -12.02 -10.02
N VAL A 16 -11.69 -12.20 -11.29
CA VAL A 16 -12.05 -11.24 -12.36
C VAL A 16 -13.56 -11.07 -12.46
N ASN A 17 -14.30 -12.18 -12.58
CA ASN A 17 -15.77 -12.15 -12.61
C ASN A 17 -16.33 -11.53 -11.33
N THR A 18 -15.74 -11.83 -10.19
CA THR A 18 -16.15 -11.24 -8.92
C THR A 18 -16.01 -9.73 -8.90
N TYR A 19 -14.90 -9.16 -9.39
CA TYR A 19 -14.76 -7.70 -9.46
C TYR A 19 -15.74 -7.06 -10.47
N ILE A 20 -16.03 -7.72 -11.58
CA ILE A 20 -17.06 -7.28 -12.55
C ILE A 20 -18.44 -7.30 -11.90
N GLU A 21 -18.79 -8.36 -11.18
CA GLU A 21 -20.05 -8.48 -10.45
C GLU A 21 -20.17 -7.42 -9.36
N LEU A 22 -19.12 -7.19 -8.58
CA LEU A 22 -19.09 -6.16 -7.55
C LEU A 22 -19.27 -4.76 -8.13
N TYR A 23 -18.63 -4.46 -9.25
CA TYR A 23 -18.86 -3.20 -9.94
C TYR A 23 -20.33 -3.08 -10.39
N ARG A 24 -20.86 -4.11 -11.06
CA ARG A 24 -22.24 -4.10 -11.56
C ARG A 24 -23.26 -3.92 -10.43
N GLU A 25 -23.11 -4.65 -9.34
CA GLU A 25 -24.09 -4.68 -8.25
C GLU A 25 -24.03 -3.44 -7.36
N TYR A 26 -22.84 -2.88 -7.13
CA TYR A 26 -22.66 -1.83 -6.11
C TYR A 26 -22.29 -0.46 -6.67
N LEU A 27 -21.66 -0.39 -7.85
CA LEU A 27 -21.01 0.83 -8.34
C LEU A 27 -21.57 1.34 -9.67
N SER A 28 -22.25 0.51 -10.46
CA SER A 28 -22.76 0.87 -11.80
C SER A 28 -23.80 2.01 -11.79
N GLU A 29 -24.72 2.00 -10.82
CA GLU A 29 -25.79 3.00 -10.70
C GLU A 29 -25.32 4.33 -10.07
N ARG A 30 -24.11 4.37 -9.49
CA ARG A 30 -23.44 5.58 -8.97
C ARG A 30 -24.33 6.45 -8.08
N THR A 31 -24.60 5.95 -6.86
CA THR A 31 -25.31 6.72 -5.83
C THR A 31 -24.35 7.56 -5.00
N GLU A 32 -24.87 8.53 -4.24
CA GLU A 32 -24.09 9.37 -3.31
C GLU A 32 -23.27 8.54 -2.30
N LYS A 33 -23.70 7.30 -2.01
CA LYS A 33 -23.02 6.40 -1.06
C LYS A 33 -22.26 5.25 -1.72
N SER A 34 -22.17 5.22 -3.05
CA SER A 34 -21.45 4.15 -3.76
C SER A 34 -19.96 4.14 -3.40
N TYR A 35 -19.36 5.28 -3.01
CA TYR A 35 -17.98 5.33 -2.54
C TYR A 35 -17.75 4.50 -1.26
N LEU A 36 -18.75 4.31 -0.39
CA LEU A 36 -18.63 3.46 0.80
C LEU A 36 -18.53 1.97 0.43
N LYS A 37 -19.23 1.56 -0.64
CA LYS A 37 -19.10 0.20 -1.19
C LYS A 37 -17.76 0.02 -1.87
N PHE A 38 -17.32 1.03 -2.63
CA PHE A 38 -15.99 1.06 -3.23
C PHE A 38 -14.90 0.93 -2.16
N GLN A 39 -14.94 1.75 -1.10
CA GLN A 39 -14.03 1.65 0.04
C GLN A 39 -13.98 0.22 0.59
N ASN A 40 -15.14 -0.36 0.90
CA ASN A 40 -15.21 -1.71 1.47
C ASN A 40 -14.66 -2.79 0.53
N ILE A 41 -14.80 -2.63 -0.79
CA ILE A 41 -14.21 -3.56 -1.78
C ILE A 41 -12.69 -3.46 -1.74
N ILE A 42 -12.14 -2.24 -1.78
CA ILE A 42 -10.68 -1.99 -1.74
C ILE A 42 -10.07 -2.46 -0.40
N GLU A 43 -10.72 -2.21 0.73
CA GLU A 43 -10.17 -2.61 2.03
C GLU A 43 -10.24 -4.13 2.26
N CYS A 44 -11.16 -4.83 1.59
CA CYS A 44 -11.24 -6.30 1.68
C CYS A 44 -10.33 -7.02 0.69
N SER A 45 -9.79 -6.34 -0.33
CA SER A 45 -8.99 -7.01 -1.37
C SER A 45 -7.63 -7.49 -0.87
N ASP A 46 -7.06 -6.83 0.15
CA ASP A 46 -5.81 -7.25 0.80
C ASP A 46 -5.87 -8.66 1.40
N GLU A 47 -7.07 -9.17 1.68
CA GLU A 47 -7.27 -10.53 2.20
C GLU A 47 -7.23 -11.61 1.10
N ILE A 48 -7.12 -11.22 -0.17
CA ILE A 48 -7.26 -12.10 -1.33
C ILE A 48 -5.96 -12.14 -2.11
N ARG A 49 -5.46 -13.35 -2.36
CA ARG A 49 -4.38 -13.57 -3.33
C ARG A 49 -5.01 -13.98 -4.66
N ILE A 50 -5.04 -13.06 -5.62
CA ILE A 50 -5.45 -13.40 -6.98
C ILE A 50 -4.33 -14.21 -7.64
N ASN A 51 -4.63 -15.46 -8.00
CA ASN A 51 -3.74 -16.22 -8.85
C ASN A 51 -3.98 -15.81 -10.31
N ILE A 52 -2.97 -15.20 -10.93
CA ILE A 52 -3.04 -14.71 -12.31
C ILE A 52 -3.22 -15.89 -13.30
N GLU A 53 -2.82 -17.10 -12.91
CA GLU A 53 -2.97 -18.32 -13.72
C GLU A 53 -4.44 -18.77 -13.87
N ASP A 54 -5.34 -18.31 -13.00
CA ASP A 54 -6.77 -18.64 -13.04
C ASP A 54 -7.58 -17.66 -13.93
N ILE A 55 -6.91 -16.68 -14.54
CA ILE A 55 -7.52 -15.70 -15.44
C ILE A 55 -7.48 -16.25 -16.87
N ASN A 56 -8.63 -16.25 -17.56
CA ASN A 56 -8.68 -16.65 -18.97
C ASN A 56 -7.87 -15.69 -19.87
N ASP A 57 -7.45 -16.17 -21.04
CA ASP A 57 -6.54 -15.42 -21.93
C ASP A 57 -7.13 -14.08 -22.39
N ASP A 58 -8.44 -14.00 -22.60
CA ASP A 58 -9.13 -12.78 -23.02
C ASP A 58 -9.08 -11.70 -21.92
N ASP A 59 -9.45 -12.06 -20.69
CA ASP A 59 -9.41 -11.16 -19.53
C ASP A 59 -7.98 -10.77 -19.17
N LYS A 60 -7.02 -11.68 -19.33
CA LYS A 60 -5.60 -11.39 -19.13
C LYS A 60 -5.11 -10.36 -20.13
N SER A 61 -5.42 -10.54 -21.42
CA SER A 61 -5.03 -9.60 -22.48
C SER A 61 -5.65 -8.22 -22.25
N LEU A 62 -6.92 -8.18 -21.83
CA LEU A 62 -7.60 -6.92 -21.51
C LEU A 62 -7.01 -6.26 -20.25
N LEU A 63 -6.74 -7.03 -19.21
CA LEU A 63 -6.10 -6.54 -17.98
C LEU A 63 -4.72 -5.97 -18.27
N ASP A 64 -3.92 -6.62 -19.10
CA ASP A 64 -2.60 -6.13 -19.51
C ASP A 64 -2.71 -4.80 -20.27
N ALA A 65 -3.67 -4.70 -21.21
CA ALA A 65 -3.92 -3.46 -21.94
C ALA A 65 -4.36 -2.33 -20.99
N MET A 66 -5.27 -2.62 -20.05
CA MET A 66 -5.73 -1.65 -19.06
C MET A 66 -4.61 -1.24 -18.09
N SER A 67 -3.79 -2.19 -17.64
CA SER A 67 -2.65 -1.93 -16.77
C SER A 67 -1.68 -0.97 -17.44
N ASN A 68 -1.32 -1.24 -18.69
CA ASN A 68 -0.42 -0.39 -19.47
C ASN A 68 -0.98 1.02 -19.69
N HIS A 69 -2.30 1.17 -19.78
CA HIS A 69 -2.92 2.46 -20.06
C HIS A 69 -3.20 3.30 -18.80
N TYR A 70 -3.62 2.66 -17.70
CA TYR A 70 -4.15 3.38 -16.54
C TYR A 70 -3.27 3.33 -15.29
N THR A 71 -2.31 2.41 -15.16
CA THR A 71 -1.58 2.22 -13.89
C THR A 71 -0.87 3.49 -13.43
N ASP A 72 -0.11 4.15 -14.30
CA ASP A 72 0.62 5.37 -13.95
C ASP A 72 -0.33 6.50 -13.58
N TYR A 73 -1.42 6.66 -14.33
CA TYR A 73 -2.46 7.65 -14.02
C TYR A 73 -3.10 7.39 -12.65
N LEU A 74 -3.51 6.15 -12.37
CA LEU A 74 -4.13 5.78 -11.09
C LEU A 74 -3.16 5.96 -9.92
N PHE A 75 -1.88 5.60 -10.10
CA PHE A 75 -0.85 5.80 -9.10
C PHE A 75 -0.65 7.28 -8.78
N GLU A 76 -0.53 8.13 -9.80
CA GLU A 76 -0.40 9.58 -9.62
C GLU A 76 -1.65 10.20 -9.01
N LEU A 77 -2.84 9.74 -9.39
CA LEU A 77 -4.11 10.17 -8.81
C LEU A 77 -4.19 9.84 -7.32
N VAL A 78 -3.91 8.59 -6.94
CA VAL A 78 -3.89 8.15 -5.54
C VAL A 78 -2.85 8.94 -4.75
N ARG A 79 -1.65 9.13 -5.31
CA ARG A 79 -0.60 9.94 -4.69
C ARG A 79 -1.06 11.38 -4.46
N PHE A 80 -1.68 11.99 -5.47
CA PHE A 80 -2.16 13.37 -5.40
C PHE A 80 -3.22 13.55 -4.29
N ILE A 81 -4.21 12.66 -4.23
CA ILE A 81 -5.25 12.70 -3.19
C ILE A 81 -4.64 12.43 -1.80
N THR A 82 -3.67 11.51 -1.71
CA THR A 82 -3.00 11.15 -0.44
C THR A 82 -2.27 12.33 0.19
N ILE A 83 -1.68 13.23 -0.61
CA ILE A 83 -0.96 14.43 -0.11
C ILE A 83 -1.85 15.31 0.75
N GLU A 84 -3.16 15.33 0.50
CA GLU A 84 -4.12 16.13 1.26
C GLU A 84 -4.37 15.59 2.68
N ASN A 85 -3.98 14.34 2.95
CA ASN A 85 -4.07 13.68 4.25
C ASN A 85 -5.46 13.79 4.92
N GLN A 86 -6.51 13.66 4.10
CA GLN A 86 -7.89 13.71 4.57
C GLN A 86 -8.26 12.46 5.38
N CYS A 87 -9.42 12.48 6.05
CA CYS A 87 -9.93 11.25 6.65
C CYS A 87 -10.24 10.20 5.56
N PRO A 88 -10.25 8.90 5.89
CA PRO A 88 -10.43 7.84 4.90
C PRO A 88 -11.70 8.01 4.05
N GLU A 89 -12.80 8.43 4.68
CA GLU A 89 -14.07 8.64 3.99
C GLU A 89 -13.96 9.66 2.84
N ALA A 90 -13.38 10.83 3.12
CA ALA A 90 -13.19 11.88 2.13
C ALA A 90 -12.18 11.48 1.03
N PHE A 91 -11.13 10.73 1.41
CA PHE A 91 -10.19 10.16 0.45
C PHE A 91 -10.90 9.23 -0.56
N TYR A 92 -11.67 8.25 -0.07
CA TYR A 92 -12.34 7.27 -0.93
C TYR A 92 -13.45 7.90 -1.76
N GLN A 93 -14.18 8.88 -1.21
CA GLN A 93 -15.16 9.65 -1.97
C GLN A 93 -14.49 10.38 -3.14
N LYS A 94 -13.41 11.13 -2.88
CA LYS A 94 -12.70 11.88 -3.91
C LYS A 94 -12.10 10.95 -4.98
N LEU A 95 -11.52 9.82 -4.58
CA LEU A 95 -11.00 8.83 -5.52
C LEU A 95 -12.11 8.23 -6.38
N PHE A 96 -13.24 7.87 -5.78
CA PHE A 96 -14.41 7.35 -6.47
C PHE A 96 -14.94 8.35 -7.50
N ASP A 97 -15.12 9.61 -7.10
CA ASP A 97 -15.63 10.65 -7.97
C ASP A 97 -14.73 10.88 -9.19
N GLN A 98 -13.40 10.88 -8.99
CA GLN A 98 -12.44 11.08 -10.07
C GLN A 98 -12.42 9.93 -11.08
N ILE A 99 -12.64 8.70 -10.63
CA ILE A 99 -12.56 7.51 -11.49
C ILE A 99 -13.91 7.21 -12.15
N PHE A 100 -14.99 7.27 -11.39
CA PHE A 100 -16.31 6.80 -11.82
C PHE A 100 -17.29 7.93 -12.14
N CYS A 101 -17.09 9.16 -11.66
CA CYS A 101 -18.06 10.25 -11.85
C CYS A 101 -17.57 11.39 -12.75
N SER A 102 -16.25 11.55 -12.93
CA SER A 102 -15.65 12.68 -13.66
C SER A 102 -15.90 12.67 -15.18
N GLY A 103 -16.23 11.51 -15.75
CA GLY A 103 -16.34 11.31 -17.21
C GLY A 103 -15.00 11.28 -17.94
N ILE A 104 -13.87 11.38 -17.25
CA ILE A 104 -12.51 11.31 -17.83
C ILE A 104 -12.23 9.89 -18.32
N ILE A 105 -12.59 8.89 -17.53
CA ILE A 105 -12.48 7.48 -17.88
C ILE A 105 -13.85 7.01 -18.35
N ASN A 106 -13.93 6.58 -19.61
CA ASN A 106 -15.15 6.02 -20.19
C ASN A 106 -14.89 4.58 -20.62
N LEU A 107 -15.44 3.64 -19.85
CA LEU A 107 -15.18 2.22 -19.97
C LEU A 107 -16.50 1.44 -19.99
N SER A 108 -16.48 0.24 -20.56
CA SER A 108 -17.55 -0.73 -20.41
C SER A 108 -17.65 -1.23 -18.95
N GLU A 109 -18.78 -1.84 -18.59
CA GLU A 109 -18.94 -2.43 -17.24
C GLU A 109 -17.83 -3.44 -16.91
N ARG A 110 -17.45 -4.26 -17.91
CA ARG A 110 -16.39 -5.27 -17.75
C ARG A 110 -15.06 -4.61 -17.45
N GLU A 111 -14.71 -3.57 -18.21
CA GLU A 111 -13.50 -2.80 -18.02
C GLU A 111 -13.50 -2.06 -16.68
N TYR A 112 -14.61 -1.48 -16.22
CA TYR A 112 -14.67 -0.91 -14.87
C TYR A 112 -14.49 -1.96 -13.77
N GLY A 113 -14.98 -3.19 -13.95
CA GLY A 113 -14.67 -4.31 -13.07
C GLY A 113 -13.17 -4.61 -13.00
N LEU A 114 -12.50 -4.66 -14.15
CA LEU A 114 -11.05 -4.86 -14.22
C LEU A 114 -10.26 -3.67 -13.64
N LEU A 115 -10.72 -2.44 -13.87
CA LEU A 115 -10.12 -1.23 -13.27
C LEU A 115 -10.22 -1.27 -11.74
N LEU A 116 -11.36 -1.73 -11.22
CA LEU A 116 -11.57 -1.93 -9.79
C LEU A 116 -10.61 -2.98 -9.24
N MET A 117 -10.38 -4.08 -9.97
CA MET A 117 -9.37 -5.08 -9.63
C MET A 117 -7.97 -4.48 -9.61
N LEU A 118 -7.60 -3.67 -10.62
CA LEU A 118 -6.29 -3.00 -10.66
C LEU A 118 -6.09 -2.05 -9.49
N LEU A 119 -7.08 -1.23 -9.16
CA LEU A 119 -7.05 -0.36 -7.98
C LEU A 119 -6.82 -1.17 -6.71
N ALA A 120 -7.59 -2.24 -6.54
CA ALA A 120 -7.61 -3.06 -5.34
C ALA A 120 -6.31 -3.85 -5.11
N ASN A 121 -5.59 -4.23 -6.18
CA ASN A 121 -4.49 -5.20 -6.07
C ASN A 121 -3.12 -4.63 -6.49
N ASN A 122 -3.09 -3.55 -7.30
CA ASN A 122 -1.86 -3.09 -7.94
C ASN A 122 -1.47 -1.66 -7.54
N ILE A 123 -2.41 -0.86 -7.01
CA ILE A 123 -2.14 0.55 -6.71
C ILE A 123 -1.67 0.74 -5.26
N LYS A 124 -0.40 1.11 -5.13
CA LYS A 124 0.21 1.46 -3.84
C LYS A 124 -0.49 2.67 -3.22
N GLY A 125 -0.71 2.63 -1.91
CA GLY A 125 -1.44 3.67 -1.16
C GLY A 125 -2.88 3.28 -0.85
N LEU A 126 -3.33 2.14 -1.37
CA LEU A 126 -4.55 1.45 -0.95
C LEU A 126 -4.18 0.17 -0.16
N PRO A 127 -4.96 -0.21 0.86
CA PRO A 127 -6.00 0.60 1.51
C PRO A 127 -5.43 1.83 2.20
N TYR A 128 -6.25 2.88 2.29
CA TYR A 128 -5.79 4.20 2.74
C TYR A 128 -5.92 4.38 4.26
N TYR A 129 -4.94 5.09 4.84
CA TYR A 129 -5.01 5.57 6.22
C TYR A 129 -4.63 7.04 6.29
N GLN A 130 -5.24 7.75 7.24
CA GLN A 130 -4.86 9.12 7.55
C GLN A 130 -3.63 9.14 8.46
N ALA A 131 -2.59 9.87 8.06
CA ALA A 131 -1.43 10.09 8.90
C ALA A 131 -1.75 11.07 10.03
N ASN A 132 -1.57 10.64 11.28
CA ASN A 132 -1.83 11.45 12.46
C ASN A 132 -0.57 12.20 12.92
N SER A 133 -0.59 13.52 12.77
CA SER A 133 0.52 14.41 13.19
C SER A 133 1.88 13.89 12.71
N PRO A 134 2.11 13.77 11.38
CA PRO A 134 3.36 13.26 10.85
C PRO A 134 4.53 14.13 11.29
N VAL A 135 5.65 13.50 11.63
CA VAL A 135 6.89 14.20 11.94
C VAL A 135 7.61 14.49 10.63
N VAL A 136 7.82 15.78 10.34
CA VAL A 136 8.55 16.23 9.15
C VAL A 136 9.80 16.97 9.64
N VAL A 137 10.97 16.48 9.23
CA VAL A 137 12.27 17.05 9.60
C VAL A 137 13.02 17.36 8.31
N SER A 138 13.50 18.59 8.17
CA SER A 138 14.36 18.99 7.05
C SER A 138 15.70 18.25 7.10
N ASP A 139 16.37 18.05 5.97
CA ASP A 139 17.66 17.35 5.89
C ASP A 139 18.72 17.92 6.85
N ALA A 140 18.90 19.25 6.89
CA ALA A 140 19.84 19.89 7.81
C ALA A 140 19.54 19.57 9.29
N LYS A 141 18.26 19.61 9.67
CA LYS A 141 17.85 19.27 11.03
C LYS A 141 18.00 17.77 11.33
N ALA A 142 17.80 16.92 10.33
CA ALA A 142 18.01 15.49 10.45
C ALA A 142 19.50 15.18 10.70
N GLU A 143 20.42 15.85 10.00
CA GLU A 143 21.87 15.70 10.23
C GLU A 143 22.29 16.07 11.65
N GLU A 144 21.77 17.18 12.19
CA GLU A 144 21.99 17.58 13.59
C GLU A 144 21.51 16.49 14.55
N ILE A 145 20.27 16.02 14.37
CA ILE A 145 19.68 14.97 15.19
C ILE A 145 20.50 13.68 15.10
N ILE A 146 20.93 13.27 13.91
CA ILE A 146 21.75 12.08 13.68
C ILE A 146 23.06 12.17 14.43
N SER A 147 23.71 13.34 14.44
CA SER A 147 24.93 13.56 15.20
C SER A 147 24.68 13.36 16.70
N GLU A 148 23.57 13.91 17.21
CA GLU A 148 23.18 13.82 18.61
C GLU A 148 22.86 12.39 19.05
N ILE A 149 22.06 11.66 18.27
CA ILE A 149 21.60 10.31 18.62
C ILE A 149 22.49 9.19 18.06
N ARG A 150 23.67 9.53 17.54
CA ARG A 150 24.62 8.58 16.94
C ARG A 150 24.91 7.35 17.80
N PRO A 151 25.08 7.45 19.14
CA PRO A 151 25.28 6.27 19.97
C PRO A 151 24.10 5.29 19.92
N PHE A 152 22.87 5.81 19.92
CA PHE A 152 21.65 5.02 19.83
C PHE A 152 21.50 4.36 18.45
N ILE A 153 21.82 5.10 17.37
CA ILE A 153 21.82 4.55 16.01
C ILE A 153 22.77 3.36 15.91
N ARG A 154 24.02 3.51 16.37
CA ARG A 154 25.01 2.42 16.34
C ARG A 154 24.52 1.21 17.11
N LYS A 155 24.04 1.41 18.34
CA LYS A 155 23.52 0.33 19.19
C LYS A 155 22.36 -0.41 18.51
N ALA A 156 21.39 0.32 17.96
CA ALA A 156 20.25 -0.26 17.27
C ALA A 156 20.66 -1.02 16.00
N MET A 157 21.62 -0.51 15.22
CA MET A 157 22.17 -1.20 14.04
C MET A 157 22.90 -2.49 14.43
N TYR A 158 23.73 -2.47 15.47
CA TYR A 158 24.40 -3.68 15.95
C TYR A 158 23.39 -4.73 16.43
N MET A 159 22.33 -4.32 17.13
CA MET A 159 21.25 -5.22 17.54
C MET A 159 20.51 -5.80 16.34
N ALA A 160 20.28 -5.02 15.29
CA ALA A 160 19.65 -5.49 14.06
C ALA A 160 20.55 -6.44 13.25
N ASP A 161 21.87 -6.40 13.47
CA ASP A 161 22.85 -7.35 12.91
C ASP A 161 23.01 -8.61 13.76
N ASP A 162 22.62 -8.53 15.03
CA ASP A 162 22.69 -9.65 15.95
C ASP A 162 21.59 -10.68 15.67
N ARG A 163 21.90 -11.96 15.90
CA ARG A 163 21.02 -13.09 15.56
C ARG A 163 20.01 -13.33 16.68
N PHE A 164 19.15 -12.34 16.96
CA PHE A 164 17.96 -12.59 17.75
C PHE A 164 17.15 -13.71 17.10
N GLU A 165 16.68 -14.66 17.93
CA GLU A 165 15.89 -15.79 17.46
C GLU A 165 14.53 -15.33 16.92
N PHE A 166 13.96 -14.29 17.54
CA PHE A 166 12.68 -13.73 17.15
C PHE A 166 12.74 -12.22 16.91
N THR A 167 12.05 -11.74 15.88
CA THR A 167 11.93 -10.30 15.56
C THR A 167 11.29 -9.49 16.69
N THR A 168 10.49 -10.12 17.55
CA THR A 168 9.92 -9.50 18.75
C THR A 168 10.98 -9.18 19.81
N GLN A 169 12.06 -9.97 19.91
CA GLN A 169 13.19 -9.68 20.79
C GLN A 169 13.96 -8.45 20.28
N LEU A 170 14.26 -8.41 18.98
CA LEU A 170 14.85 -7.21 18.37
C LEU A 170 13.97 -5.97 18.59
N SER A 171 12.67 -6.11 18.38
CA SER A 171 11.71 -5.02 18.54
C SER A 171 11.64 -4.50 19.98
N SER A 172 11.71 -5.37 20.99
CA SER A 172 11.73 -4.93 22.40
C SER A 172 12.98 -4.12 22.72
N GLN A 173 14.14 -4.52 22.19
CA GLN A 173 15.38 -3.75 22.36
C GLN A 173 15.32 -2.38 21.68
N ILE A 174 14.72 -2.30 20.49
CA ILE A 174 14.50 -1.01 19.81
C ILE A 174 13.56 -0.12 20.64
N ILE A 175 12.50 -0.67 21.24
CA ILE A 175 11.60 0.08 22.14
C ILE A 175 12.37 0.65 23.34
N ASP A 176 13.24 -0.14 23.97
CA ASP A 176 14.06 0.32 25.10
C ASP A 176 15.00 1.46 24.71
N ILE A 177 15.55 1.44 23.49
CA ILE A 177 16.35 2.56 22.95
C ILE A 177 15.47 3.79 22.72
N LEU A 178 14.29 3.62 22.12
CA LEU A 178 13.36 4.73 21.88
C LEU A 178 12.90 5.40 23.18
N ASN A 179 12.79 4.65 24.26
CA ASN A 179 12.43 5.18 25.58
C ASN A 179 13.54 6.03 26.21
N GLN A 180 14.80 5.88 25.76
CA GLN A 180 15.95 6.69 26.19
C GLN A 180 16.11 8.00 25.39
N ILE A 181 15.29 8.21 24.36
CA ILE A 181 15.35 9.40 23.50
C ILE A 181 14.23 10.37 23.90
N ASP A 182 14.56 11.64 24.08
CA ASP A 182 13.63 12.59 24.72
C ASP A 182 12.51 13.10 23.82
N THR A 183 12.73 13.21 22.51
CA THR A 183 11.77 13.84 21.59
C THR A 183 11.22 12.89 20.55
N ARG A 184 9.96 13.10 20.17
CA ARG A 184 9.31 12.35 19.08
C ARG A 184 10.07 12.49 17.76
N GLU A 185 10.65 13.65 17.49
CA GLU A 185 11.46 13.92 16.30
C GLU A 185 12.71 13.04 16.25
N LYS A 186 13.48 12.99 17.34
CA LYS A 186 14.68 12.15 17.43
C LYS A 186 14.34 10.66 17.29
N LYS A 187 13.25 10.21 17.92
CA LYS A 187 12.72 8.85 17.76
C LYS A 187 12.36 8.55 16.30
N ALA A 188 11.68 9.47 15.63
CA ALA A 188 11.31 9.32 14.23
C ALA A 188 12.54 9.25 13.32
N VAL A 189 13.57 10.07 13.55
CA VAL A 189 14.83 10.03 12.78
C VAL A 189 15.57 8.70 12.98
N LEU A 190 15.65 8.17 14.22
CA LEU A 190 16.21 6.85 14.46
C LEU A 190 15.46 5.76 13.67
N LEU A 191 14.13 5.75 13.77
CA LEU A 191 13.30 4.78 13.05
C LEU A 191 13.42 4.91 11.53
N ALA A 192 13.50 6.13 11.00
CA ALA A 192 13.70 6.38 9.57
C ALA A 192 15.01 5.74 9.07
N ILE A 193 16.10 5.85 9.83
CA ILE A 193 17.38 5.23 9.50
C ILE A 193 17.27 3.69 9.53
N LEU A 194 16.66 3.13 10.58
CA LEU A 194 16.51 1.67 10.70
C LEU A 194 15.64 1.09 9.59
N ILE A 195 14.51 1.72 9.28
CA ILE A 195 13.63 1.32 8.18
C ILE A 195 14.38 1.42 6.84
N GLY A 196 15.13 2.49 6.62
CA GLY A 196 15.97 2.67 5.44
C GLY A 196 17.00 1.54 5.29
N ALA A 197 17.68 1.18 6.37
CA ALA A 197 18.64 0.08 6.38
C ALA A 197 18.00 -1.29 6.08
N ILE A 198 16.84 -1.58 6.69
CA ILE A 198 16.09 -2.82 6.45
C ILE A 198 15.63 -2.91 4.98
N ARG A 199 15.07 -1.83 4.44
CA ARG A 199 14.63 -1.78 3.04
C ARG A 199 15.79 -2.02 2.07
N ASN A 200 16.95 -1.42 2.32
CA ASN A 200 18.13 -1.60 1.47
C ASN A 200 18.67 -3.04 1.51
N ARG A 201 18.59 -3.72 2.65
CA ARG A 201 18.96 -5.15 2.76
C ARG A 201 17.98 -6.08 2.05
N ALA A 202 16.69 -5.79 2.14
CA ALA A 202 15.67 -6.56 1.43
C ALA A 202 15.85 -6.47 -0.11
N ILE A 203 16.32 -5.31 -0.60
CA ILE A 203 16.61 -5.11 -2.03
C ILE A 203 17.94 -5.77 -2.42
N GLY A 204 18.99 -5.64 -1.59
CA GLY A 204 20.31 -6.25 -1.83
C GLY A 204 20.40 -7.77 -1.65
N GLY A 205 19.39 -8.41 -1.04
CA GLY A 205 19.33 -9.86 -0.83
C GLY A 205 18.80 -10.68 -2.02
N THR A 206 18.48 -10.04 -3.15
CA THR A 206 17.91 -10.70 -4.35
C THR A 206 18.90 -10.83 -5.52
N GLY A 207 20.19 -10.55 -5.32
CA GLY A 207 21.19 -10.76 -6.34
C GLY A 207 22.58 -10.88 -5.74
N ILE A 208 23.11 -12.09 -5.70
CA ILE A 208 24.45 -12.53 -6.10
C ILE A 208 24.44 -14.06 -5.93
N ALA A 209 24.07 -14.74 -7.01
CA ALA A 209 24.52 -16.07 -7.32
C ALA A 209 25.01 -16.00 -8.76
N GLU A 210 26.18 -15.40 -8.97
CA GLU A 210 26.99 -15.68 -10.14
C GLU A 210 28.35 -16.15 -9.63
N ASP A 211 28.52 -17.45 -9.86
CA ASP A 211 29.71 -18.28 -9.84
C ASP A 211 31.06 -17.54 -9.95
N ASP A 212 31.81 -17.55 -8.85
CA ASP A 212 33.27 -17.71 -8.93
C ASP A 212 33.56 -19.21 -8.87
N ASN A 213 33.71 -19.83 -10.04
CA ASN A 213 34.48 -21.06 -10.18
C ASN A 213 35.59 -20.82 -11.21
N SER A 214 36.80 -20.73 -10.68
CA SER A 214 38.07 -20.93 -11.40
C SER A 214 38.21 -22.36 -11.90
#